data_AF-A0A0G1L721-F1
#
_entry.id   AF-A0A0G1L721-F1
#
_cell.length_a   1.000
_cell.length_b   1.000
_cell.length_c   1.000
_cell.angle_alpha   90.00
_cell.angle_beta   90.00
_cell.angle_gamma   90.00
#
_symmetry.space_group_name_H-M   'P 1'
#
loop_
_entity.id
_entity.type
_entity.pdbx_description
1 polymer ?
#
loop_
_entity_poly.entity_id
_entity_poly.type
_entity_poly.pdbx_seq_one_letter_code
_entity_poly.pdbx_strand_id
1 'polypeptide(L)'
;MLDFVTSYTKKRGFAPSIKEMGQRMGLAISTIHQHLMALQNKGYLQRQKNQKRGIEISSSEKLVKIPLWGTIAAGEPIHVFEEQRETIAVPKSKIPSSSEVYALRVVGNSMIDENINDGDVVLVRQQETAENGQKVVALIDNHEATLKKFYKEHGYIRLQPANKNMEPLIFRNGRDVAIQGIVLDVIREETPISIIFPEIKTETKQYKKLPLNEILCGDSIEEMRKIPDNSIDMTFADPPFNLNKKYGNYKDKRVAEDYIKWCEQWLTEMVRITKPTGSILVHNIPKWLIYYANHLNKIAIFKHWIAWDSMSTPLGKTLLPAHYGILFYTKTPKGFKFHELRSPHKKCRTCGEMIKDYGGKKSQIHPHGTLLSDVWADIHRIRHNTRRDAHPCQLPEPLLERLVLMTTDENDVILDPFIGAGTTALAAKRLGRNYIGIDIDPKYKKIVADKLKKVNYRSSNGYKYNNDAPETASKYLRNLTISENEGIYPIDNPKLTYGTKQNSKPINPSLF
;
A
#
# COMPACT_ATOMS: atom_id res chain seq x y z
N MET A 1 -29.97 5.82 -25.07
CA MET A 1 -30.50 5.24 -23.81
C MET A 1 -29.41 5.19 -22.75
N LEU A 2 -28.31 4.44 -22.97
CA LEU A 2 -27.19 4.35 -22.02
C LEU A 2 -26.59 5.73 -21.69
N ASP A 3 -26.26 6.55 -22.69
CA ASP A 3 -25.70 7.90 -22.48
C ASP A 3 -26.62 8.82 -21.67
N PHE A 4 -27.93 8.66 -21.84
CA PHE A 4 -28.90 9.40 -21.05
C PHE A 4 -28.89 8.96 -19.59
N VAL A 5 -28.88 7.65 -19.31
CA VAL A 5 -28.77 7.12 -17.94
C VAL A 5 -27.46 7.55 -17.29
N THR A 6 -26.34 7.52 -18.02
CA THR A 6 -25.01 7.95 -17.55
C THR A 6 -24.97 9.44 -17.23
N SER A 7 -25.38 10.30 -18.17
CA SER A 7 -25.40 11.75 -17.96
C SER A 7 -26.38 12.19 -16.87
N TYR A 8 -27.56 11.55 -16.78
CA TYR A 8 -28.55 11.84 -15.76
C TYR A 8 -28.04 11.48 -14.36
N THR A 9 -27.47 10.28 -14.20
CA THR A 9 -26.90 9.83 -12.92
C THR A 9 -25.75 10.73 -12.48
N LYS A 10 -24.84 11.10 -13.40
CA LYS A 10 -23.71 12.01 -13.11
C LYS A 10 -24.17 13.41 -12.68
N LYS A 11 -25.25 13.93 -13.26
CA LYS A 11 -25.77 15.28 -12.98
C LYS A 11 -26.63 15.36 -11.71
N ARG A 12 -27.37 14.30 -11.38
CA ARG A 12 -28.41 14.32 -10.32
C ARG A 12 -28.05 13.48 -9.09
N GLY A 13 -27.01 12.65 -9.17
CA GLY A 13 -26.60 11.75 -8.09
C GLY A 13 -27.49 10.51 -7.92
N PHE A 14 -28.46 10.29 -8.81
CA PHE A 14 -29.33 9.12 -8.81
C PHE A 14 -29.81 8.76 -10.22
N ALA A 15 -30.16 7.49 -10.44
CA ALA A 15 -30.61 7.01 -11.74
C ALA A 15 -32.01 7.53 -12.14
N PRO A 16 -32.27 7.75 -13.44
CA PRO A 16 -33.59 8.15 -13.92
C PRO A 16 -34.62 7.02 -13.71
N SER A 17 -35.87 7.40 -13.49
CA SER A 17 -37.00 6.50 -13.49
C SER A 17 -37.44 6.16 -14.92
N ILE A 18 -38.17 5.05 -15.09
CA ILE A 18 -38.68 4.59 -16.38
C ILE A 18 -39.59 5.65 -17.03
N LYS A 19 -40.36 6.38 -16.22
CA LYS A 19 -41.22 7.48 -16.68
C LYS A 19 -40.41 8.68 -17.18
N GLU A 20 -39.35 9.07 -16.46
CA GLU A 20 -38.43 10.15 -16.87
C GLU A 20 -37.70 9.78 -18.18
N MET A 21 -37.30 8.51 -18.35
CA MET A 21 -36.72 8.00 -19.59
C MET A 21 -37.71 8.05 -20.76
N GLY A 22 -38.95 7.60 -20.55
CA GLY A 22 -40.00 7.64 -21.57
C GLY A 22 -40.32 9.07 -22.02
N GLN A 23 -40.47 9.99 -21.06
CA GLN A 23 -40.72 11.41 -21.34
C GLN A 23 -39.57 12.06 -22.12
N ARG A 24 -38.31 11.80 -21.73
CA ARG A 24 -37.16 12.42 -22.38
C ARG A 24 -36.93 11.90 -23.80
N MET A 25 -37.20 10.62 -24.03
CA MET A 25 -36.92 9.97 -25.31
C MET A 25 -38.13 9.93 -26.25
N GLY A 26 -39.31 10.37 -25.79
CA GLY A 26 -40.55 10.30 -26.57
C GLY A 26 -41.00 8.86 -26.86
N LEU A 27 -40.64 7.90 -25.99
CA LEU A 27 -40.90 6.48 -26.19
C LEU A 27 -41.90 5.93 -25.18
N ALA A 28 -42.69 4.95 -25.61
CA ALA A 28 -43.58 4.21 -24.73
C ALA A 28 -42.80 3.46 -23.63
N ILE A 29 -43.43 3.29 -22.46
CA ILE A 29 -42.84 2.61 -21.30
C ILE A 29 -42.39 1.19 -21.65
N SER A 30 -43.16 0.47 -22.47
CA SER A 30 -42.82 -0.87 -22.97
C SER A 30 -41.51 -0.89 -23.77
N THR A 31 -41.30 0.11 -24.64
CA THR A 31 -40.08 0.26 -25.43
C THR A 31 -38.86 0.60 -24.55
N ILE A 32 -39.05 1.44 -23.52
CA ILE A 32 -37.99 1.70 -22.52
C ILE A 32 -37.61 0.40 -21.79
N HIS A 33 -38.59 -0.42 -21.40
CA HIS A 33 -38.32 -1.73 -20.79
C HIS A 33 -37.51 -2.65 -21.70
N GLN A 34 -37.85 -2.72 -22.99
CA GLN A 34 -37.11 -3.50 -23.98
C GLN A 34 -35.66 -3.02 -24.14
N HIS A 35 -35.44 -1.71 -24.24
CA HIS A 35 -34.09 -1.16 -24.35
C HIS A 35 -33.26 -1.40 -23.07
N LEU A 36 -33.86 -1.28 -21.89
CA LEU A 36 -33.17 -1.58 -20.63
C LEU A 36 -32.81 -3.07 -20.51
N MET A 37 -33.72 -3.97 -20.90
CA MET A 37 -33.42 -5.41 -20.95
C MET A 37 -32.29 -5.72 -21.94
N ALA A 38 -32.28 -5.10 -23.12
CA ALA A 38 -31.22 -5.28 -24.10
C ALA A 38 -29.85 -4.78 -23.58
N LEU A 39 -29.82 -3.65 -22.87
CA LEU A 39 -28.60 -3.12 -22.26
C LEU A 39 -28.13 -3.99 -21.08
N GLN A 40 -29.05 -4.54 -20.30
CA GLN A 40 -28.76 -5.47 -19.22
C GLN A 40 -28.18 -6.79 -19.74
N ASN A 41 -28.78 -7.37 -20.79
CA ASN A 41 -28.28 -8.59 -21.43
C ASN A 41 -26.90 -8.38 -22.07
N LYS A 42 -26.60 -7.16 -22.53
CA LYS A 42 -25.29 -6.77 -23.06
C LYS A 42 -24.28 -6.38 -21.96
N GLY A 43 -24.67 -6.40 -20.68
CA GLY A 43 -23.80 -6.14 -19.54
C GLY A 43 -23.47 -4.68 -19.27
N TYR A 44 -24.14 -3.72 -19.91
CA TYR A 44 -23.88 -2.28 -19.74
C TYR A 44 -24.53 -1.69 -18.48
N LEU A 45 -25.56 -2.34 -17.94
CA LEU A 45 -26.26 -1.92 -16.73
C LEU A 45 -26.80 -3.11 -15.95
N GLN A 46 -26.98 -2.93 -14.65
CA GLN A 46 -27.68 -3.84 -13.76
C GLN A 46 -28.96 -3.18 -13.23
N ARG A 47 -29.98 -4.00 -12.97
CA ARG A 47 -31.27 -3.53 -12.47
C ARG A 47 -31.66 -4.28 -11.20
N GLN A 48 -31.86 -3.54 -10.12
CA GLN A 48 -32.45 -4.06 -8.89
C GLN A 48 -33.97 -4.17 -9.06
N LYS A 49 -34.54 -5.35 -8.78
CA LYS A 49 -36.00 -5.55 -8.81
C LYS A 49 -36.65 -4.76 -7.66
N ASN A 50 -37.83 -4.19 -7.91
CA ASN A 50 -38.67 -3.45 -6.95
C ASN A 50 -38.19 -2.06 -6.46
N GLN A 51 -37.25 -1.41 -7.16
CA GLN A 51 -36.89 -0.02 -6.87
C GLN A 51 -37.21 0.93 -8.04
N LYS A 52 -37.80 2.10 -7.73
CA LYS A 52 -38.14 3.14 -8.73
C LYS A 52 -36.91 3.71 -9.46
N ARG A 53 -35.71 3.57 -8.88
CA ARG A 53 -34.43 4.09 -9.39
C ARG A 53 -33.28 3.07 -9.26
N GLY A 54 -33.57 1.78 -9.35
CA GLY A 54 -32.59 0.72 -9.16
C GLY A 54 -31.74 0.38 -10.39
N ILE A 55 -31.31 1.36 -11.19
CA ILE A 55 -30.45 1.12 -12.36
C ILE A 55 -29.01 1.51 -11.99
N GLU A 56 -28.10 0.55 -12.05
CA GLU A 56 -26.67 0.76 -11.83
C GLU A 56 -25.92 0.54 -13.14
N ILE A 57 -24.98 1.42 -13.46
CA ILE A 57 -24.16 1.28 -14.68
C ILE A 57 -23.01 0.32 -14.36
N SER A 58 -22.90 -0.76 -15.11
CA SER A 58 -21.86 -1.77 -14.92
C SER A 58 -20.65 -1.39 -15.76
N SER A 59 -19.60 -0.83 -15.14
CA SER A 59 -18.36 -0.45 -15.81
C SER A 59 -17.31 -1.57 -15.77
N SER A 60 -17.67 -2.80 -16.16
CA SER A 60 -16.69 -3.86 -16.35
C SER A 60 -16.13 -3.82 -17.78
N GLU A 61 -15.30 -2.80 -18.07
CA GLU A 61 -14.49 -2.84 -19.28
C GLU A 61 -13.56 -4.07 -19.23
N LYS A 62 -13.55 -4.88 -20.29
CA LYS A 62 -12.60 -6.01 -20.38
C LYS A 62 -11.19 -5.46 -20.40
N LEU A 63 -10.39 -5.81 -19.39
CA LEU A 63 -8.97 -5.46 -19.32
C LEU A 63 -8.14 -6.45 -20.16
N VAL A 64 -7.16 -5.93 -20.89
CA VAL A 64 -6.18 -6.68 -21.67
C VAL A 64 -4.80 -6.41 -21.09
N LYS A 65 -3.96 -7.45 -20.98
CA LYS A 65 -2.57 -7.31 -20.53
C LYS A 65 -1.67 -6.97 -21.72
N ILE A 66 -0.91 -5.89 -21.61
CA ILE A 66 0.01 -5.40 -22.64
C ILE A 66 1.43 -5.46 -22.08
N PRO A 67 2.44 -5.91 -22.85
CA PRO A 67 3.82 -5.97 -22.39
C PRO A 67 4.40 -4.56 -22.23
N LEU A 68 5.13 -4.34 -21.12
CA LEU A 68 5.94 -3.15 -20.90
C LEU A 68 7.36 -3.44 -21.39
N TRP A 69 7.77 -2.83 -22.51
CA TRP A 69 9.03 -3.12 -23.19
C TRP A 69 10.24 -2.36 -22.63
N GLY A 70 10.04 -1.51 -21.62
CA GLY A 70 11.12 -0.81 -20.92
C GLY A 70 10.87 0.69 -20.79
N THR A 71 11.95 1.46 -20.68
CA THR A 71 11.94 2.93 -20.58
C THR A 71 12.37 3.58 -21.89
N ILE A 72 11.81 4.73 -22.22
CA ILE A 72 12.19 5.55 -23.37
C ILE A 72 12.61 6.94 -22.95
N ALA A 73 13.76 7.38 -23.46
CA ALA A 73 14.25 8.71 -23.20
C ALA A 73 13.53 9.78 -23.99
N ALA A 74 13.27 10.87 -23.31
CA ALA A 74 12.79 12.13 -23.84
C ALA A 74 13.99 13.07 -24.13
N GLY A 75 15.18 12.85 -23.56
CA GLY A 75 16.31 13.79 -23.67
C GLY A 75 17.63 13.18 -24.16
N GLU A 76 18.13 12.13 -23.52
CA GLU A 76 19.42 11.48 -23.83
C GLU A 76 19.31 9.94 -23.88
N PRO A 77 20.16 9.24 -24.66
CA PRO A 77 19.91 7.86 -25.10
C PRO A 77 19.86 6.81 -23.99
N ILE A 78 19.01 5.77 -24.13
CA ILE A 78 18.91 4.67 -23.15
C ILE A 78 18.86 3.29 -23.84
N HIS A 79 19.55 2.33 -23.20
CA HIS A 79 19.56 0.89 -23.44
C HIS A 79 18.26 0.20 -23.00
N VAL A 80 17.66 -0.59 -23.90
CA VAL A 80 16.53 -1.49 -23.61
C VAL A 80 17.06 -2.76 -22.94
N PHE A 81 16.57 -3.09 -21.74
CA PHE A 81 16.91 -4.34 -21.04
C PHE A 81 15.84 -5.41 -21.34
N GLU A 82 16.23 -6.51 -22.01
CA GLU A 82 15.31 -7.55 -22.50
C GLU A 82 14.81 -8.60 -21.46
N GLU A 83 15.19 -8.51 -20.18
CA GLU A 83 15.08 -9.68 -19.27
C GLU A 83 13.94 -9.65 -18.23
N GLN A 84 13.02 -8.67 -18.22
CA GLN A 84 11.84 -8.69 -17.32
C GLN A 84 10.54 -8.37 -18.08
N ARG A 85 9.70 -9.40 -18.27
CA ARG A 85 8.38 -9.27 -18.91
C ARG A 85 7.34 -8.68 -17.95
N GLU A 86 7.48 -7.41 -17.61
CA GLU A 86 6.42 -6.65 -16.94
C GLU A 86 5.23 -6.48 -17.90
N THR A 87 4.00 -6.49 -17.36
CA THR A 87 2.78 -6.25 -18.15
C THR A 87 1.88 -5.24 -17.44
N ILE A 88 1.18 -4.41 -18.21
CA ILE A 88 0.19 -3.47 -17.71
C ILE A 88 -1.22 -3.90 -18.13
N ALA A 89 -2.22 -3.68 -17.28
CA ALA A 89 -3.62 -3.96 -17.61
C ALA A 89 -4.30 -2.69 -18.12
N VAL A 90 -4.82 -2.74 -19.35
CA VAL A 90 -5.48 -1.59 -19.99
C VAL A 90 -6.87 -1.97 -20.50
N PRO A 91 -7.86 -1.06 -20.46
CA PRO A 91 -9.16 -1.31 -21.07
C PRO A 91 -9.05 -1.64 -22.56
N LYS A 92 -9.80 -2.66 -23.01
CA LYS A 92 -9.86 -3.05 -24.44
C LYS A 92 -10.31 -1.89 -25.34
N SER A 93 -11.09 -0.94 -24.82
CA SER A 93 -11.51 0.28 -25.53
C SER A 93 -10.35 1.18 -25.96
N LYS A 94 -9.19 1.11 -25.29
CA LYS A 94 -7.98 1.86 -25.63
C LYS A 94 -7.09 1.18 -26.67
N ILE A 95 -7.41 -0.05 -27.07
CA ILE A 95 -6.62 -0.85 -28.01
C ILE A 95 -7.38 -0.99 -29.33
N PRO A 96 -6.80 -0.58 -30.48
CA PRO A 96 -7.37 -0.87 -31.79
C PRO A 96 -7.50 -2.38 -32.02
N SER A 97 -8.64 -2.80 -32.58
CA SER A 97 -8.86 -4.21 -32.91
C SER A 97 -7.92 -4.60 -34.05
N SER A 98 -6.95 -5.49 -33.79
CA SER A 98 -5.93 -6.03 -34.71
C SER A 98 -4.54 -5.36 -34.74
N SER A 99 -4.18 -4.51 -33.78
CA SER A 99 -2.84 -3.94 -33.71
C SER A 99 -1.97 -4.60 -32.63
N GLU A 100 -0.70 -4.86 -32.94
CA GLU A 100 0.31 -5.14 -31.92
C GLU A 100 0.61 -3.85 -31.15
N VAL A 101 0.47 -3.94 -29.83
CA VAL A 101 0.59 -2.80 -28.92
C VAL A 101 1.52 -3.19 -27.79
N TYR A 102 2.41 -2.27 -27.44
CA TYR A 102 3.33 -2.38 -26.31
C TYR A 102 3.31 -1.09 -25.51
N ALA A 103 3.86 -1.10 -24.30
CA ALA A 103 3.97 0.06 -23.46
C ALA A 103 5.43 0.42 -23.20
N LEU A 104 5.72 1.71 -23.04
CA LEU A 104 7.03 2.22 -22.63
C LEU A 104 6.87 3.24 -21.50
N ARG A 105 7.79 3.24 -20.54
CA ARG A 105 7.85 4.26 -19.48
C ARG A 105 8.69 5.45 -19.96
N VAL A 106 8.16 6.66 -19.87
CA VAL A 106 8.83 7.88 -20.32
C VAL A 106 9.85 8.31 -19.28
N VAL A 107 11.04 8.71 -19.75
CA VAL A 107 12.13 9.29 -18.94
C VAL A 107 12.52 10.64 -19.52
N GLY A 108 12.29 11.73 -18.79
CA GLY A 108 12.61 13.11 -19.15
C GLY A 108 11.42 13.93 -19.65
N ASN A 109 11.70 15.19 -20.02
CA ASN A 109 10.67 16.23 -20.14
C ASN A 109 10.41 16.73 -21.57
N SER A 110 10.85 16.04 -22.63
CA SER A 110 10.72 16.57 -24.00
C SER A 110 9.31 16.62 -24.59
N MET A 111 8.33 16.03 -23.90
CA MET A 111 6.96 15.92 -24.38
C MET A 111 5.93 16.55 -23.42
N ILE A 112 6.39 17.41 -22.50
CA ILE A 112 5.56 18.04 -21.47
C ILE A 112 4.44 18.91 -22.05
N ASP A 113 4.66 19.59 -23.18
CA ASP A 113 3.64 20.41 -23.85
C ASP A 113 2.55 19.54 -24.51
N GLU A 114 2.81 18.24 -24.70
CA GLU A 114 1.84 17.23 -25.10
C GLU A 114 1.27 16.44 -23.91
N ASN A 115 1.48 16.96 -22.69
CA ASN A 115 0.98 16.40 -21.44
C ASN A 115 1.52 14.99 -21.15
N ILE A 116 2.75 14.72 -21.61
CA ILE A 116 3.52 13.50 -21.33
C ILE A 116 4.69 13.89 -20.43
N ASN A 117 4.64 13.47 -19.17
CA ASN A 117 5.62 13.82 -18.16
C ASN A 117 6.61 12.67 -17.91
N ASP A 118 7.73 13.00 -17.28
CA ASP A 118 8.65 12.01 -16.74
C ASP A 118 7.92 11.00 -15.84
N GLY A 119 8.14 9.70 -16.05
CA GLY A 119 7.51 8.61 -15.31
C GLY A 119 6.18 8.09 -15.88
N ASP A 120 5.53 8.82 -16.79
CA ASP A 120 4.29 8.38 -17.45
C ASP A 120 4.52 7.10 -18.29
N VAL A 121 3.47 6.31 -18.51
CA VAL A 121 3.55 5.12 -19.38
C VAL A 121 2.81 5.41 -20.68
N VAL A 122 3.49 5.36 -21.82
CA VAL A 122 2.86 5.53 -23.14
C VAL A 122 2.46 4.19 -23.72
N LEU A 123 1.26 4.13 -24.29
CA LEU A 123 0.78 2.98 -25.05
C LEU A 123 1.10 3.21 -26.53
N VAL A 124 1.85 2.29 -27.13
CA VAL A 124 2.44 2.45 -28.47
C VAL A 124 1.91 1.36 -29.39
N ARG A 125 1.37 1.76 -30.54
CA ARG A 125 1.04 0.86 -31.65
C ARG A 125 2.28 0.63 -32.50
N GLN A 126 2.70 -0.62 -32.64
CA GLN A 126 3.84 -0.96 -33.48
C GLN A 126 3.52 -0.73 -34.95
N GLN A 127 4.34 0.09 -35.62
CA GLN A 127 4.25 0.39 -37.05
C GLN A 127 5.52 1.13 -37.51
N GLU A 128 5.82 1.04 -38.81
CA GLU A 128 7.06 1.57 -39.42
C GLU A 128 6.89 2.96 -40.07
N THR A 129 5.67 3.47 -40.12
CA THR A 129 5.35 4.76 -40.77
C THR A 129 4.63 5.68 -39.80
N ALA A 130 4.70 6.99 -40.04
CA ALA A 130 3.97 7.99 -39.27
C ALA A 130 3.63 9.20 -40.14
N GLU A 131 2.54 9.87 -39.82
CA GLU A 131 2.14 11.14 -40.44
C GLU A 131 2.75 12.33 -39.69
N ASN A 132 2.89 13.45 -40.39
CA ASN A 132 3.43 14.67 -39.80
C ASN A 132 2.58 15.13 -38.61
N GLY A 133 3.23 15.42 -37.48
CA GLY A 133 2.62 15.83 -36.22
C GLY A 133 2.26 14.67 -35.27
N GLN A 134 2.33 13.41 -35.71
CA GLN A 134 2.09 12.26 -34.84
C GLN A 134 3.20 12.09 -33.80
N LYS A 135 2.83 11.63 -32.61
CA LYS A 135 3.77 11.25 -31.54
C LYS A 135 4.32 9.87 -31.83
N VAL A 136 5.64 9.76 -31.99
CA VAL A 136 6.30 8.52 -32.42
C VAL A 136 7.39 8.09 -31.45
N VAL A 137 7.55 6.78 -31.36
CA VAL A 137 8.80 6.17 -30.91
C VAL A 137 9.68 6.01 -32.15
N ALA A 138 10.79 6.74 -32.18
CA ALA A 138 11.75 6.70 -33.28
C ALA A 138 13.07 6.10 -32.77
N LEU A 139 13.61 5.16 -33.54
CA LEU A 139 14.94 4.59 -33.36
C LEU A 139 15.92 5.35 -34.28
N ILE A 140 16.95 5.93 -33.69
CA ILE A 140 17.99 6.70 -34.38
C ILE A 140 19.25 5.83 -34.45
N ASP A 141 19.85 5.77 -35.65
CA ASP A 141 21.10 5.06 -35.95
C ASP A 141 21.12 3.60 -35.44
N ASN A 142 19.95 2.95 -35.41
CA ASN A 142 19.71 1.59 -34.87
C ASN A 142 20.15 1.36 -33.41
N HIS A 143 20.42 2.42 -32.65
CA HIS A 143 20.93 2.30 -31.28
C HIS A 143 20.07 3.05 -30.26
N GLU A 144 19.35 4.10 -30.64
CA GLU A 144 18.76 5.03 -29.67
C GLU A 144 17.26 5.25 -29.89
N ALA A 145 16.42 4.87 -28.93
CA ALA A 145 14.98 5.12 -29.00
C ALA A 145 14.60 6.46 -28.33
N THR A 146 13.85 7.31 -29.02
CA THR A 146 13.33 8.59 -28.52
C THR A 146 11.83 8.76 -28.77
N LEU A 147 11.16 9.48 -27.88
CA LEU A 147 9.77 9.91 -28.04
C LEU A 147 9.70 11.37 -28.51
N LYS A 148 9.15 11.64 -29.70
CA LYS A 148 9.04 12.98 -30.32
C LYS A 148 7.81 13.09 -31.22
N LYS A 149 7.49 14.30 -31.69
CA LYS A 149 6.61 14.49 -32.85
C LYS A 149 7.39 14.31 -34.14
N PHE A 150 6.86 13.53 -35.06
CA PHE A 150 7.47 13.27 -36.36
C PHE A 150 7.08 14.32 -37.40
N TYR A 151 8.05 14.79 -38.18
CA TYR A 151 7.83 15.60 -39.37
C TYR A 151 8.78 15.16 -40.49
N LYS A 152 8.21 14.73 -41.62
CA LYS A 152 8.91 14.49 -42.87
C LYS A 152 8.80 15.74 -43.73
N GLU A 153 9.93 16.41 -43.94
CA GLU A 153 10.04 17.66 -44.71
C GLU A 153 10.93 17.41 -45.93
N HIS A 154 10.92 18.33 -46.90
CA HIS A 154 11.66 18.15 -48.16
C HIS A 154 13.17 18.11 -47.87
N GLY A 155 13.77 16.92 -48.01
CA GLY A 155 15.21 16.69 -47.84
C GLY A 155 15.67 16.37 -46.41
N TYR A 156 14.77 16.29 -45.42
CA TYR A 156 15.15 15.91 -44.05
C TYR A 156 13.98 15.40 -43.21
N ILE A 157 14.31 14.66 -42.15
CA ILE A 157 13.37 14.27 -41.09
C ILE A 157 13.63 15.15 -39.88
N ARG A 158 12.56 15.65 -39.27
CA ARG A 158 12.59 16.41 -38.02
C ARG A 158 11.83 15.68 -36.93
N LEU A 159 12.53 15.36 -35.84
CA LEU A 159 11.93 14.88 -34.60
C LEU A 159 11.80 16.05 -33.63
N GLN A 160 10.58 16.55 -33.49
CA GLN A 160 10.27 17.76 -32.74
C GLN A 160 9.91 17.40 -31.30
N PRO A 161 10.62 17.93 -30.28
CA PRO A 161 10.14 17.86 -28.90
C PRO A 161 8.88 18.71 -28.75
N ALA A 162 7.94 18.22 -27.94
CA ALA A 162 6.88 19.04 -27.38
C ALA A 162 7.33 19.60 -26.02
N ASN A 163 8.39 20.41 -26.09
CA ASN A 163 8.92 21.20 -24.99
C ASN A 163 9.58 22.45 -25.60
N LYS A 164 9.01 23.63 -25.31
CA LYS A 164 9.50 24.92 -25.83
C LYS A 164 10.97 25.23 -25.54
N ASN A 165 11.56 24.59 -24.52
CA ASN A 165 12.95 24.81 -24.12
C ASN A 165 13.93 23.82 -24.76
N MET A 166 13.48 23.01 -25.73
CA MET A 166 14.31 22.00 -26.40
C MET A 166 14.30 22.18 -27.91
N GLU A 167 15.47 22.08 -28.52
CA GLU A 167 15.65 22.20 -29.97
C GLU A 167 15.22 20.92 -30.71
N PRO A 168 14.72 21.03 -31.94
CA PRO A 168 14.38 19.88 -32.77
C PRO A 168 15.62 19.11 -33.21
N LEU A 169 15.49 17.79 -33.33
CA LEU A 169 16.50 16.94 -33.94
C LEU A 169 16.25 16.87 -35.44
N ILE A 170 17.23 17.32 -36.24
CA ILE A 170 17.13 17.40 -37.70
C ILE A 170 18.09 16.39 -38.32
N PHE A 171 17.57 15.49 -39.14
CA PHE A 171 18.31 14.41 -39.79
C PHE A 171 18.35 14.65 -41.30
N ARG A 172 19.56 14.95 -41.81
CA ARG A 172 19.89 15.15 -43.23
C ARG A 172 20.88 14.07 -43.67
N ASN A 173 20.85 13.67 -44.93
CA ASN A 173 21.95 12.98 -45.61
C ASN A 173 22.53 11.75 -44.87
N GLY A 174 21.72 10.70 -44.64
CA GLY A 174 22.26 9.35 -44.35
C GLY A 174 22.38 8.94 -42.88
N ARG A 175 21.77 9.63 -41.93
CA ARG A 175 21.43 9.03 -40.62
C ARG A 175 20.08 8.34 -40.68
N ASP A 176 20.00 7.14 -40.12
CA ASP A 176 18.80 6.32 -40.17
C ASP A 176 17.87 6.66 -39.01
N VAL A 177 16.66 7.12 -39.36
CA VAL A 177 15.55 7.27 -38.40
C VAL A 177 14.48 6.27 -38.78
N ALA A 178 14.31 5.23 -37.97
CA ALA A 178 13.27 4.23 -38.14
C ALA A 178 12.14 4.48 -37.15
N ILE A 179 10.89 4.51 -37.61
CA ILE A 179 9.73 4.58 -36.72
C ILE A 179 9.46 3.17 -36.17
N GLN A 180 9.37 3.04 -34.86
CA GLN A 180 9.04 1.79 -34.17
C GLN A 180 7.56 1.72 -33.78
N GLY A 181 6.89 2.88 -33.72
CA GLY A 181 5.47 2.93 -33.46
C GLY A 181 4.93 4.33 -33.19
N ILE A 182 3.61 4.43 -33.11
CA ILE A 182 2.90 5.66 -32.77
C ILE A 182 2.28 5.57 -31.38
N VAL A 183 2.29 6.68 -30.64
CA VAL A 183 1.63 6.75 -29.33
C VAL A 183 0.12 6.86 -29.51
N LEU A 184 -0.60 5.90 -28.96
CA LEU A 184 -2.07 5.86 -28.92
C LEU A 184 -2.63 6.64 -27.74
N ASP A 185 -2.06 6.43 -26.56
CA ASP A 185 -2.58 6.98 -25.31
C ASP A 185 -1.47 7.09 -24.25
N VAL A 186 -1.73 7.87 -23.20
CA VAL A 186 -0.85 8.05 -22.05
C VAL A 186 -1.56 7.48 -20.82
N ILE A 187 -0.94 6.48 -20.23
CA ILE A 187 -1.40 5.84 -19.00
C ILE A 187 -0.60 6.46 -17.86
N ARG A 188 -1.33 7.17 -17.02
CA ARG A 188 -0.79 7.67 -15.76
C ARG A 188 -1.02 6.58 -14.73
N GLU A 189 0.00 6.25 -13.94
CA GLU A 189 -0.30 5.73 -12.61
C GLU A 189 -1.19 6.80 -11.97
N GLU A 190 -2.42 6.43 -11.56
CA GLU A 190 -3.25 7.36 -10.81
C GLU A 190 -2.37 7.90 -9.69
N THR A 191 -2.04 9.19 -9.76
CA THR A 191 -1.38 9.89 -8.67
C THR A 191 -2.16 9.53 -7.43
N PRO A 192 -1.50 9.09 -6.34
CA PRO A 192 -2.21 8.86 -5.09
C PRO A 192 -3.06 10.08 -4.84
N ILE A 193 -4.35 9.82 -4.59
CA ILE A 193 -5.36 10.80 -4.21
C ILE A 193 -4.64 11.91 -3.47
N SER A 194 -4.64 13.14 -4.01
CA SER A 194 -4.21 14.29 -3.25
C SER A 194 -5.04 14.28 -1.99
N ILE A 195 -4.44 13.87 -0.87
CA ILE A 195 -5.11 13.77 0.42
C ILE A 195 -5.42 15.20 0.80
N ILE A 196 -6.60 15.68 0.40
CA ILE A 196 -7.14 16.95 0.89
C ILE A 196 -7.57 16.61 2.31
N PHE A 197 -6.65 16.85 3.25
CA PHE A 197 -7.05 16.96 4.64
C PHE A 197 -8.11 18.08 4.67
N PRO A 198 -9.29 17.85 5.25
CA PRO A 198 -10.19 18.96 5.52
C PRO A 198 -9.39 20.02 6.26
N GLU A 199 -9.53 21.30 5.88
CA GLU A 199 -8.94 22.39 6.66
C GLU A 199 -9.48 22.30 8.09
N ILE A 200 -8.69 21.72 8.99
CA ILE A 200 -9.00 21.73 10.41
C ILE A 200 -8.63 23.13 10.86
N LYS A 201 -9.64 24.01 10.92
CA LYS A 201 -9.56 25.30 11.59
C LYS A 201 -9.26 25.07 13.06
N THR A 202 -8.00 25.00 13.40
CA THR A 202 -7.56 25.11 14.78
C THR A 202 -6.38 26.04 14.84
N GLU A 203 -6.58 27.18 15.50
CA GLU A 203 -5.55 28.10 15.99
C GLU A 203 -4.63 27.43 17.05
N THR A 204 -4.43 26.12 16.96
CA THR A 204 -3.63 25.34 17.90
C THR A 204 -2.17 25.54 17.56
N LYS A 205 -1.45 26.17 18.49
CA LYS A 205 0.00 26.35 18.38
C LYS A 205 0.70 24.99 18.41
N GLN A 206 1.26 24.58 17.28
CA GLN A 206 2.01 23.34 17.15
C GLN A 206 3.34 23.39 17.92
N TYR A 207 3.84 22.22 18.31
CA TYR A 207 5.16 22.06 18.93
C TYR A 207 6.26 22.48 17.97
N LYS A 208 7.13 23.41 18.39
CA LYS A 208 8.36 23.75 17.65
C LYS A 208 9.37 22.61 17.65
N LYS A 209 9.40 21.82 18.73
CA LYS A 209 10.22 20.63 18.90
C LYS A 209 9.34 19.53 19.48
N LEU A 210 9.39 18.33 18.91
CA LEU A 210 8.59 17.20 19.37
C LEU A 210 8.96 16.83 20.82
N PRO A 211 7.96 16.45 21.65
CA PRO A 211 8.17 15.95 23.02
C PRO A 211 8.65 14.49 22.98
N LEU A 212 9.85 14.27 22.43
CA LEU A 212 10.42 12.94 22.25
C LEU A 212 10.62 12.23 23.58
N ASN A 213 10.27 10.95 23.60
CA ASN A 213 10.36 10.02 24.73
C ASN A 213 9.49 10.41 25.93
N GLU A 214 8.40 11.15 25.68
CA GLU A 214 7.46 11.57 26.71
C GLU A 214 6.11 10.86 26.62
N ILE A 215 5.45 10.77 27.78
CA ILE A 215 4.03 10.42 27.89
C ILE A 215 3.26 11.70 28.23
N LEU A 216 2.46 12.15 27.28
CA LEU A 216 1.57 13.30 27.38
C LEU A 216 0.28 12.90 28.09
N CYS A 217 -0.21 13.79 28.96
CA CYS A 217 -1.47 13.61 29.65
C CYS A 217 -2.50 14.55 29.04
N GLY A 218 -3.49 14.01 28.31
CA GLY A 218 -4.48 14.82 27.59
C GLY A 218 -5.38 14.00 26.68
N ASP A 219 -6.34 14.68 26.04
CA ASP A 219 -7.16 14.07 24.99
C ASP A 219 -6.30 13.77 23.76
N SER A 220 -6.49 12.60 23.16
CA SER A 220 -5.65 12.12 22.07
C SER A 220 -5.75 12.98 20.81
N ILE A 221 -6.94 13.50 20.49
CA ILE A 221 -7.15 14.36 19.33
C ILE A 221 -6.52 15.73 19.59
N GLU A 222 -6.73 16.29 20.79
CA GLU A 222 -6.18 17.60 21.16
C GLU A 222 -4.65 17.60 21.20
N GLU A 223 -4.03 16.57 21.77
CA GLU A 223 -2.57 16.45 21.79
C GLU A 223 -2.00 16.20 20.39
N MET A 224 -2.62 15.35 19.56
CA MET A 224 -2.16 15.15 18.19
C MET A 224 -2.26 16.42 17.34
N ARG A 225 -3.27 17.28 17.54
CA ARG A 225 -3.37 18.58 16.84
C ARG A 225 -2.19 19.52 17.11
N LYS A 226 -1.50 19.36 18.25
CA LYS A 226 -0.28 20.10 18.57
C LYS A 226 0.96 19.51 17.88
N ILE A 227 0.89 18.26 17.40
CA ILE A 227 1.99 17.62 16.67
C ILE A 227 2.00 18.12 15.22
N PRO A 228 3.15 18.58 14.68
CA PRO A 228 3.26 19.01 13.29
C PRO A 228 2.92 17.91 12.28
N ASP A 229 2.45 18.33 11.10
CA ASP A 229 2.21 17.46 9.96
C ASP A 229 3.50 16.71 9.56
N ASN A 230 3.36 15.49 9.06
CA ASN A 230 4.48 14.71 8.50
C ASN A 230 5.72 14.64 9.41
N SER A 231 5.52 14.48 10.72
CA SER A 231 6.60 14.51 11.72
C SER A 231 6.86 13.17 12.41
N ILE A 232 5.97 12.19 12.24
CA ILE A 232 6.02 10.87 12.88
C ILE A 232 6.31 9.77 11.85
N ASP A 233 7.22 8.85 12.14
CA ASP A 233 7.60 7.76 11.23
C ASP A 233 6.64 6.56 11.30
N MET A 234 6.09 6.28 12.48
CA MET A 234 5.06 5.26 12.67
C MET A 234 4.01 5.73 13.66
N THR A 235 2.74 5.64 13.29
CA THR A 235 1.62 5.80 14.24
C THR A 235 0.99 4.44 14.52
N PHE A 236 0.79 4.12 15.79
CA PHE A 236 0.12 2.89 16.22
C PHE A 236 -1.00 3.22 17.19
N ALA A 237 -2.20 2.68 16.99
CA ALA A 237 -3.33 2.90 17.91
C ALA A 237 -3.98 1.59 18.37
N ASP A 238 -4.16 1.46 19.68
CA ASP A 238 -5.04 0.48 20.34
C ASP A 238 -6.15 1.23 21.11
N PRO A 239 -7.17 1.76 20.41
CA PRO A 239 -8.22 2.59 21.01
C PRO A 239 -9.15 1.76 21.92
N PRO A 240 -9.98 2.39 22.78
CA PRO A 240 -11.03 1.68 23.53
C PRO A 240 -12.10 1.08 22.58
N PHE A 241 -12.43 -0.21 22.72
CA PHE A 241 -13.27 -0.94 21.75
C PHE A 241 -14.80 -0.73 21.87
N ASN A 242 -15.30 0.19 22.71
CA ASN A 242 -16.74 0.39 22.95
C ASN A 242 -17.47 -0.91 23.34
N LEU A 243 -16.85 -1.70 24.22
CA LEU A 243 -17.33 -3.01 24.69
C LEU A 243 -17.83 -2.96 26.14
N ASN A 244 -18.15 -1.76 26.67
CA ASN A 244 -18.57 -1.55 28.06
C ASN A 244 -17.50 -1.95 29.09
N LYS A 245 -16.21 -1.79 28.76
CA LYS A 245 -15.11 -2.00 29.71
C LYS A 245 -14.99 -0.81 30.66
N LYS A 246 -14.70 -1.07 31.94
CA LYS A 246 -14.44 -0.04 32.94
C LYS A 246 -13.02 0.53 32.75
N TYR A 247 -12.92 1.69 32.11
CA TYR A 247 -11.73 2.54 32.17
C TYR A 247 -11.96 3.61 33.24
N GLY A 248 -10.90 4.09 33.90
CA GLY A 248 -11.00 4.98 35.06
C GLY A 248 -11.87 6.22 34.81
N ASN A 249 -11.45 7.06 33.86
CA ASN A 249 -12.14 8.32 33.55
C ASN A 249 -12.91 8.33 32.21
N TYR A 250 -12.96 7.19 31.49
CA TYR A 250 -13.58 7.09 30.16
C TYR A 250 -14.80 6.18 30.14
N LYS A 251 -15.92 6.69 29.62
CA LYS A 251 -17.16 5.91 29.43
C LYS A 251 -17.12 5.12 28.10
N ASP A 252 -16.84 3.83 28.18
CA ASP A 252 -16.81 2.87 27.06
C ASP A 252 -18.21 2.40 26.61
N LYS A 253 -19.18 3.33 26.54
CA LYS A 253 -20.56 3.07 26.11
C LYS A 253 -21.12 4.28 25.36
N ARG A 254 -20.65 4.47 24.13
CA ARG A 254 -21.16 5.49 23.19
C ARG A 254 -22.14 4.86 22.19
N VAL A 255 -23.07 5.67 21.68
CA VAL A 255 -23.84 5.32 20.49
C VAL A 255 -22.87 5.02 19.34
N ALA A 256 -23.13 3.96 18.57
CA ALA A 256 -22.17 3.47 17.57
C ALA A 256 -21.73 4.55 16.57
N GLU A 257 -22.66 5.39 16.14
CA GLU A 257 -22.41 6.52 15.23
C GLU A 257 -21.47 7.56 15.85
N ASP A 258 -21.69 7.94 17.11
CA ASP A 258 -20.84 8.90 17.82
C ASP A 258 -19.44 8.33 18.07
N TYR A 259 -19.35 7.04 18.37
CA TYR A 259 -18.07 6.34 18.48
C TYR A 259 -17.31 6.35 17.15
N ILE A 260 -17.98 6.06 16.03
CA ILE A 260 -17.37 6.07 14.70
C ILE A 260 -16.89 7.47 14.34
N LYS A 261 -17.73 8.51 14.52
CA LYS A 261 -17.34 9.91 14.26
C LYS A 261 -16.15 10.36 15.10
N TRP A 262 -16.08 9.93 16.35
CA TRP A 262 -14.92 10.19 17.20
C TRP A 262 -13.68 9.43 16.67
N CYS A 263 -13.85 8.20 16.19
CA CYS A 263 -12.76 7.44 15.59
C CYS A 263 -12.20 8.07 14.32
N GLU A 264 -13.08 8.56 13.44
CA GLU A 264 -12.69 9.25 12.21
C GLU A 264 -11.80 10.47 12.50
N GLN A 265 -12.04 11.19 13.61
CA GLN A 265 -11.24 12.35 13.99
C GLN A 265 -9.79 11.96 14.35
N TRP A 266 -9.59 11.02 15.27
CA TRP A 266 -8.23 10.62 15.66
C TRP A 266 -7.51 9.85 14.54
N LEU A 267 -8.23 9.09 13.71
CA LEU A 267 -7.66 8.47 12.50
C LEU A 267 -7.14 9.53 11.53
N THR A 268 -7.91 10.61 11.32
CA THR A 268 -7.49 11.73 10.44
C THR A 268 -6.22 12.40 10.97
N GLU A 269 -6.12 12.63 12.28
CA GLU A 269 -4.92 13.20 12.90
C GLU A 269 -3.72 12.25 12.78
N MET A 270 -3.89 10.95 13.01
CA MET A 270 -2.84 9.94 12.81
C MET A 270 -2.31 9.97 11.38
N VAL A 271 -3.19 10.04 10.39
CA VAL A 271 -2.78 10.21 9.00
C VAL A 271 -2.02 11.53 8.88
N ARG A 272 -2.57 12.69 9.27
CA ARG A 272 -1.94 14.01 9.12
C ARG A 272 -0.49 14.05 9.65
N ILE A 273 -0.25 13.55 10.86
CA ILE A 273 1.06 13.63 11.51
C ILE A 273 2.07 12.60 10.99
N THR A 274 1.62 11.49 10.38
CA THR A 274 2.53 10.48 9.83
C THR A 274 3.27 11.00 8.60
N LYS A 275 4.57 10.74 8.47
CA LYS A 275 5.37 11.11 7.29
C LYS A 275 4.88 10.40 6.02
N PRO A 276 5.15 10.95 4.82
CA PRO A 276 4.91 10.25 3.55
C PRO A 276 5.58 8.87 3.49
N THR A 277 6.77 8.75 4.07
CA THR A 277 7.55 7.51 4.16
C THR A 277 7.12 6.59 5.31
N GLY A 278 6.19 7.06 6.16
CA GLY A 278 5.82 6.41 7.41
C GLY A 278 4.64 5.44 7.30
N SER A 279 4.40 4.72 8.39
CA SER A 279 3.37 3.69 8.49
C SER A 279 2.26 4.06 9.49
N ILE A 280 1.01 3.79 9.12
CA ILE A 280 -0.17 4.00 9.96
C ILE A 280 -0.75 2.63 10.31
N LEU A 281 -0.74 2.30 11.60
CA LEU A 281 -1.12 0.99 12.12
C LEU A 281 -2.25 1.12 13.14
N VAL A 282 -3.35 0.39 12.94
CA VAL A 282 -4.54 0.52 13.79
C VAL A 282 -5.07 -0.85 14.20
N HIS A 283 -5.03 -1.13 15.50
CA HIS A 283 -5.49 -2.37 16.10
C HIS A 283 -6.96 -2.28 16.55
N ASN A 284 -7.78 -3.30 16.25
CA ASN A 284 -9.11 -3.45 16.84
C ASN A 284 -9.71 -4.85 16.54
N ILE A 285 -10.93 -5.10 17.00
CA ILE A 285 -11.75 -6.22 16.51
C ILE A 285 -12.25 -5.97 15.07
N PRO A 286 -12.44 -7.02 14.25
CA PRO A 286 -12.88 -6.89 12.86
C PRO A 286 -14.13 -6.02 12.66
N LYS A 287 -15.08 -6.07 13.61
CA LYS A 287 -16.31 -5.25 13.59
C LYS A 287 -16.01 -3.76 13.41
N TRP A 288 -15.05 -3.21 14.16
CA TRP A 288 -14.74 -1.78 14.11
C TRP A 288 -13.77 -1.44 13.00
N LEU A 289 -12.85 -2.36 12.68
CA LEU A 289 -11.88 -2.17 11.61
C LEU A 289 -12.52 -1.96 10.23
N ILE A 290 -13.73 -2.50 9.99
CA ILE A 290 -14.48 -2.24 8.74
C ILE A 290 -14.76 -0.73 8.59
N TYR A 291 -15.18 -0.06 9.66
CA TYR A 291 -15.45 1.37 9.65
C TYR A 291 -14.16 2.19 9.56
N TYR A 292 -13.11 1.75 10.25
CA TYR A 292 -11.81 2.42 10.19
C TYR A 292 -11.22 2.35 8.79
N ALA A 293 -11.27 1.18 8.15
CA ALA A 293 -10.83 0.99 6.77
C ALA A 293 -11.64 1.85 5.79
N ASN A 294 -12.97 1.94 5.96
CA ASN A 294 -13.80 2.81 5.12
C ASN A 294 -13.39 4.29 5.21
N HIS A 295 -13.00 4.77 6.40
CA HIS A 295 -12.50 6.13 6.56
C HIS A 295 -11.08 6.28 6.00
N LEU A 296 -10.16 5.40 6.39
CA LEU A 296 -8.76 5.43 5.96
C LEU A 296 -8.61 5.31 4.44
N ASN A 297 -9.42 4.49 3.76
CA ASN A 297 -9.41 4.37 2.29
C ASN A 297 -9.69 5.70 1.57
N LYS A 298 -10.28 6.69 2.24
CA LYS A 298 -10.53 8.02 1.66
C LYS A 298 -9.30 8.94 1.74
N ILE A 299 -8.39 8.66 2.68
CA ILE A 299 -7.31 9.60 3.07
C ILE A 299 -5.92 8.95 3.18
N ALA A 300 -5.79 7.65 2.93
CA ALA A 300 -4.56 6.89 3.00
C ALA A 300 -4.64 5.65 2.10
N ILE A 301 -3.50 5.00 1.87
CA ILE A 301 -3.36 3.85 0.97
C ILE A 301 -3.27 2.55 1.78
N PHE A 302 -4.23 1.66 1.60
CA PHE A 302 -4.24 0.34 2.21
C PHE A 302 -3.04 -0.51 1.78
N LYS A 303 -2.44 -1.24 2.72
CA LYS A 303 -1.36 -2.22 2.46
C LYS A 303 -1.76 -3.62 2.88
N HIS A 304 -2.04 -3.81 4.16
CA HIS A 304 -2.33 -5.12 4.72
C HIS A 304 -3.43 -5.07 5.78
N TRP A 305 -4.18 -6.16 5.86
CA TRP A 305 -5.00 -6.49 7.01
C TRP A 305 -4.31 -7.64 7.74
N ILE A 306 -3.67 -7.34 8.85
CA ILE A 306 -2.96 -8.36 9.63
C ILE A 306 -3.95 -9.01 10.58
N ALA A 307 -4.24 -10.30 10.40
CA ALA A 307 -5.07 -11.09 11.30
C ALA A 307 -4.20 -11.66 12.42
N TRP A 308 -4.40 -11.18 13.65
CA TRP A 308 -3.67 -11.65 14.82
C TRP A 308 -4.53 -12.62 15.63
N ASP A 309 -4.10 -13.89 15.66
CA ASP A 309 -4.80 -14.97 16.34
C ASP A 309 -4.99 -14.66 17.83
N SER A 310 -6.20 -14.95 18.26
CA SER A 310 -6.77 -14.53 19.50
C SER A 310 -7.66 -15.67 19.93
N MET A 311 -7.05 -16.82 20.29
CA MET A 311 -7.78 -18.00 20.77
C MET A 311 -8.97 -17.59 21.65
N SER A 312 -10.15 -18.08 21.31
CA SER A 312 -11.42 -17.65 21.89
C SER A 312 -12.24 -18.87 22.31
N THR A 313 -13.24 -18.65 23.17
CA THR A 313 -14.15 -19.71 23.62
C THR A 313 -15.38 -19.77 22.71
N PRO A 314 -15.86 -20.96 22.32
CA PRO A 314 -17.06 -21.11 21.50
C PRO A 314 -18.26 -20.33 22.05
N LEU A 315 -18.90 -19.51 21.20
CA LEU A 315 -20.08 -18.69 21.56
C LEU A 315 -21.41 -19.34 21.13
N GLY A 316 -21.43 -20.61 20.74
CA GLY A 316 -22.63 -21.33 20.32
C GLY A 316 -22.85 -21.34 18.80
N LYS A 317 -24.03 -20.90 18.31
CA LYS A 317 -24.54 -21.08 16.93
C LYS A 317 -23.87 -20.21 15.83
N THR A 318 -22.69 -19.66 16.07
CA THR A 318 -22.01 -18.75 15.11
C THR A 318 -20.51 -19.03 15.05
N LEU A 319 -19.83 -18.43 14.06
CA LEU A 319 -18.38 -18.51 13.94
C LEU A 319 -17.69 -17.92 15.18
N LEU A 320 -16.65 -18.60 15.63
CA LEU A 320 -15.84 -18.18 16.76
C LEU A 320 -15.05 -16.90 16.41
N PRO A 321 -15.26 -15.77 17.10
CA PRO A 321 -14.39 -14.60 16.93
C PRO A 321 -13.00 -14.91 17.53
N ALA A 322 -12.11 -15.42 16.68
CA ALA A 322 -10.82 -15.98 17.06
C ALA A 322 -9.62 -15.09 16.70
N HIS A 323 -9.82 -13.86 16.23
CA HIS A 323 -8.72 -12.95 15.89
C HIS A 323 -9.08 -11.48 16.16
N TYR A 324 -8.03 -10.67 16.37
CA TYR A 324 -8.09 -9.24 16.16
C TYR A 324 -7.47 -8.90 14.81
N GLY A 325 -7.71 -7.68 14.33
CA GLY A 325 -6.99 -7.16 13.17
C GLY A 325 -6.03 -6.04 13.54
N ILE A 326 -5.04 -5.84 12.69
CA ILE A 326 -4.25 -4.61 12.61
C ILE A 326 -4.31 -4.15 11.16
N LEU A 327 -4.91 -2.98 10.93
CA LEU A 327 -4.88 -2.33 9.63
C LEU A 327 -3.52 -1.68 9.43
N PHE A 328 -2.92 -1.87 8.25
CA PHE A 328 -1.70 -1.21 7.83
C PHE A 328 -1.97 -0.34 6.60
N TYR A 329 -1.77 0.96 6.76
CA TYR A 329 -1.89 1.99 5.74
C TYR A 329 -0.62 2.82 5.62
N THR A 330 -0.45 3.49 4.50
CA THR A 330 0.62 4.47 4.26
C THR A 330 0.03 5.71 3.59
N LYS A 331 0.78 6.83 3.57
CA LYS A 331 0.36 8.02 2.83
C LYS A 331 0.59 7.90 1.33
N THR A 332 1.66 7.23 0.93
CA THR A 332 2.06 7.08 -0.47
C THR A 332 2.01 5.63 -0.92
N PRO A 333 1.82 5.37 -2.22
CA PRO A 333 1.74 4.01 -2.75
C PRO A 333 3.11 3.30 -2.73
N LYS A 334 4.20 4.05 -2.89
CA LYS A 334 5.59 3.60 -2.93
C LYS A 334 6.47 4.52 -2.08
N GLY A 335 7.68 4.07 -1.72
CA GLY A 335 8.67 4.86 -0.97
C GLY A 335 8.45 4.92 0.55
N PHE A 336 7.52 4.13 1.09
CA PHE A 336 7.36 3.96 2.54
C PHE A 336 8.37 2.93 3.07
N LYS A 337 8.74 3.07 4.34
CA LYS A 337 9.65 2.14 5.02
C LYS A 337 8.95 0.80 5.25
N PHE A 338 9.56 -0.26 4.76
CA PHE A 338 9.15 -1.63 5.03
C PHE A 338 10.36 -2.56 5.01
N HIS A 339 10.58 -3.29 6.10
CA HIS A 339 11.71 -4.20 6.25
C HIS A 339 11.24 -5.65 6.23
N GLU A 340 12.02 -6.49 5.55
CA GLU A 340 11.74 -7.90 5.43
C GLU A 340 11.98 -8.63 6.77
N LEU A 341 10.92 -9.21 7.32
CA LEU A 341 11.00 -10.11 8.48
C LEU A 341 10.68 -11.54 8.04
N ARG A 342 11.44 -12.51 8.57
CA ARG A 342 11.24 -13.93 8.23
C ARG A 342 10.97 -14.83 9.43
N SER A 343 9.90 -15.61 9.31
CA SER A 343 9.54 -16.64 10.26
C SER A 343 10.39 -17.89 10.02
N PRO A 344 11.06 -18.44 11.04
CA PRO A 344 11.89 -19.64 10.90
C PRO A 344 11.11 -20.82 10.31
N HIS A 345 11.81 -21.68 9.57
CA HIS A 345 11.22 -22.94 9.13
C HIS A 345 10.84 -23.79 10.33
N LYS A 346 9.56 -24.18 10.39
CA LYS A 346 9.09 -25.11 11.43
C LYS A 346 9.76 -26.46 11.22
N LYS A 347 10.46 -26.93 12.25
CA LYS A 347 11.15 -28.22 12.29
C LYS A 347 10.54 -29.12 13.35
N CYS A 348 10.57 -30.42 13.11
CA CYS A 348 10.21 -31.43 14.09
C CYS A 348 11.18 -31.34 15.26
N ARG A 349 10.65 -31.29 16.49
CA ARG A 349 11.47 -31.19 17.71
C ARG A 349 12.33 -32.43 17.95
N THR A 350 11.89 -33.59 17.47
CA THR A 350 12.57 -34.87 17.71
C THR A 350 13.67 -35.14 16.70
N CYS A 351 13.37 -34.99 15.40
CA CYS A 351 14.31 -35.36 14.33
C CYS A 351 14.93 -34.17 13.59
N GLY A 352 14.51 -32.93 13.87
CA GLY A 352 15.05 -31.72 13.22
C GLY A 352 14.60 -31.50 11.77
N GLU A 353 13.89 -32.44 11.17
CA GLU A 353 13.35 -32.33 9.80
C GLU A 353 12.29 -31.23 9.67
N MET A 354 12.21 -30.60 8.50
CA MET A 354 11.18 -29.59 8.26
C MET A 354 9.78 -30.20 8.25
N ILE A 355 8.85 -29.56 8.96
CA ILE A 355 7.45 -30.03 9.07
C ILE A 355 6.71 -29.88 7.73
N LYS A 356 7.02 -28.82 6.99
CA LYS A 356 6.43 -28.57 5.67
C LYS A 356 7.32 -29.18 4.60
N ASP A 357 6.73 -30.03 3.77
CA ASP A 357 7.31 -30.39 2.48
C ASP A 357 7.01 -29.24 1.50
N TYR A 358 8.06 -28.54 1.05
CA TYR A 358 7.95 -27.43 0.11
C TYR A 358 7.75 -27.90 -1.34
N GLY A 359 7.03 -29.01 -1.53
CA GLY A 359 6.70 -29.58 -2.83
C GLY A 359 7.92 -29.83 -3.71
N GLY A 360 9.00 -30.38 -3.14
CA GLY A 360 10.26 -30.61 -3.85
C GLY A 360 11.14 -29.38 -4.09
N LYS A 361 10.70 -28.17 -3.73
CA LYS A 361 11.46 -26.91 -3.90
C LYS A 361 12.40 -26.62 -2.72
N LYS A 362 12.92 -27.65 -2.04
CA LYS A 362 13.79 -27.48 -0.87
C LYS A 362 15.04 -26.63 -1.17
N SER A 363 15.57 -26.72 -2.38
CA SER A 363 16.73 -25.93 -2.84
C SER A 363 16.44 -24.44 -3.05
N GLN A 364 15.17 -24.03 -3.14
CA GLN A 364 14.75 -22.62 -3.31
C GLN A 364 14.35 -21.97 -1.99
N ILE A 365 14.45 -22.70 -0.88
CA ILE A 365 14.07 -22.21 0.43
C ILE A 365 15.13 -21.23 0.93
N HIS A 366 14.67 -20.09 1.42
CA HIS A 366 15.55 -19.09 2.01
C HIS A 366 16.10 -19.57 3.38
N PRO A 367 17.41 -19.48 3.65
CA PRO A 367 18.03 -20.08 4.84
C PRO A 367 17.45 -19.59 6.17
N HIS A 368 16.98 -18.35 6.21
CA HIS A 368 16.46 -17.69 7.41
C HIS A 368 14.94 -17.81 7.61
N GLY A 369 14.22 -18.59 6.78
CA GLY A 369 12.78 -18.76 6.96
C GLY A 369 11.91 -18.32 5.78
N THR A 370 10.60 -18.39 5.99
CA THR A 370 9.63 -17.81 5.05
C THR A 370 9.41 -16.35 5.35
N LEU A 371 9.04 -15.56 4.32
CA LEU A 371 8.49 -14.22 4.54
C LEU A 371 7.36 -14.27 5.56
N LEU A 372 7.30 -13.24 6.41
CA LEU A 372 6.23 -13.08 7.38
C LEU A 372 4.87 -12.96 6.67
N SER A 373 3.92 -13.81 7.07
CA SER A 373 2.52 -13.74 6.60
C SER A 373 1.79 -12.59 7.30
N ASP A 374 0.68 -12.13 6.73
CA ASP A 374 -0.31 -11.27 7.38
C ASP A 374 -1.24 -12.02 8.36
N VAL A 375 -1.07 -13.33 8.55
CA VAL A 375 -1.79 -14.12 9.57
C VAL A 375 -0.81 -14.53 10.67
N TRP A 376 -0.94 -13.93 11.85
CA TRP A 376 -0.03 -14.10 12.97
C TRP A 376 -0.64 -14.99 14.04
N ALA A 377 -0.15 -16.23 14.14
CA ALA A 377 -0.59 -17.21 15.14
C ALA A 377 0.49 -17.52 16.21
N ASP A 378 1.66 -16.94 16.06
CA ASP A 378 2.86 -17.21 16.84
C ASP A 378 3.07 -16.23 18.02
N ILE A 379 2.37 -15.09 18.01
CA ILE A 379 2.36 -14.16 19.15
C ILE A 379 1.13 -14.41 20.00
N HIS A 380 1.32 -14.81 21.25
CA HIS A 380 0.23 -15.09 22.18
C HIS A 380 -0.09 -13.89 23.08
N ARG A 381 -1.38 -13.74 23.42
CA ARG A 381 -1.85 -12.74 24.39
C ARG A 381 -1.34 -13.04 25.80
N ILE A 382 -1.15 -11.99 26.59
CA ILE A 382 -0.85 -12.10 28.02
C ILE A 382 -2.11 -12.58 28.74
N ARG A 383 -2.13 -13.83 29.23
CA ARG A 383 -3.33 -14.48 29.82
C ARG A 383 -3.42 -14.41 31.33
N HIS A 384 -2.30 -14.66 32.02
CA HIS A 384 -2.29 -14.80 33.47
C HIS A 384 -2.22 -13.45 34.16
N ASN A 385 -3.13 -13.21 35.12
CA ASN A 385 -3.17 -11.97 35.89
C ASN A 385 -1.87 -11.69 36.64
N THR A 386 -1.12 -12.71 37.03
CA THR A 386 0.20 -12.58 37.68
C THR A 386 1.28 -11.98 36.78
N ARG A 387 1.08 -12.01 35.46
CA ARG A 387 1.98 -11.44 34.45
C ARG A 387 1.38 -10.21 33.76
N ARG A 388 0.18 -9.78 34.16
CA ARG A 388 -0.46 -8.56 33.67
C ARG A 388 -0.15 -7.42 34.62
N ASP A 389 0.22 -6.29 34.07
CA ASP A 389 0.19 -5.05 34.83
C ASP A 389 -1.26 -4.74 35.26
N ALA A 390 -1.45 -3.80 36.19
CA ALA A 390 -2.76 -3.29 36.57
C ALA A 390 -3.41 -2.45 35.44
N HIS A 391 -3.56 -3.06 34.26
CA HIS A 391 -4.18 -2.56 33.04
C HIS A 391 -5.07 -3.67 32.46
N PRO A 392 -6.35 -3.39 32.15
CA PRO A 392 -7.30 -4.43 31.72
C PRO A 392 -6.95 -5.09 30.39
N CYS A 393 -6.21 -4.41 29.50
CA CYS A 393 -5.89 -4.88 28.14
C CYS A 393 -4.46 -4.50 27.76
N GLN A 394 -3.46 -5.24 28.22
CA GLN A 394 -2.07 -5.03 27.82
C GLN A 394 -1.73 -5.85 26.57
N LEU A 395 -1.24 -5.20 25.52
CA LEU A 395 -0.70 -5.87 24.35
C LEU A 395 0.67 -6.53 24.67
N PRO A 396 0.98 -7.68 24.07
CA PRO A 396 2.28 -8.33 24.23
C PRO A 396 3.38 -7.53 23.51
N GLU A 397 4.51 -7.29 24.18
CA GLU A 397 5.66 -6.57 23.61
C GLU A 397 6.14 -7.12 22.24
N PRO A 398 6.24 -8.45 22.02
CA PRO A 398 6.63 -9.01 20.73
C PRO A 398 5.76 -8.58 19.54
N LEU A 399 4.49 -8.26 19.76
CA LEU A 399 3.60 -7.73 18.71
C LEU A 399 4.05 -6.35 18.25
N LEU A 400 4.36 -5.47 19.21
CA LEU A 400 4.80 -4.12 18.90
C LEU A 400 6.23 -4.13 18.35
N GLU A 401 7.12 -4.96 18.90
CA GLU A 401 8.47 -5.14 18.36
C GLU A 401 8.44 -5.55 16.88
N ARG A 402 7.55 -6.49 16.52
CA ARG A 402 7.33 -6.90 15.12
C ARG A 402 6.97 -5.74 14.21
N LEU A 403 5.97 -4.96 14.63
CA LEU A 403 5.48 -3.82 13.86
C LEU A 403 6.55 -2.74 13.70
N VAL A 404 7.27 -2.42 14.78
CA VAL A 404 8.36 -1.43 14.80
C VAL A 404 9.49 -1.85 13.86
N LEU A 405 9.97 -3.09 13.96
CA LEU A 405 11.05 -3.61 13.11
C LEU A 405 10.65 -3.64 11.63
N MET A 406 9.39 -3.94 11.35
CA MET A 406 8.89 -4.00 9.98
C MET A 406 8.74 -2.63 9.33
N THR A 407 8.61 -1.54 10.09
CA THR A 407 8.13 -0.25 9.55
C THR A 407 8.96 0.99 9.91
N THR A 408 10.03 0.84 10.69
CA THR A 408 10.86 1.98 11.16
C THR A 408 12.34 1.64 11.19
N ASP A 409 13.19 2.67 11.19
CA ASP A 409 14.63 2.61 11.45
C ASP A 409 14.98 3.04 12.89
N GLU A 410 16.24 2.85 13.33
CA GLU A 410 16.70 3.43 14.59
C GLU A 410 16.54 4.96 14.61
N ASN A 411 16.23 5.53 15.78
CA ASN A 411 15.95 6.94 16.01
C ASN A 411 14.67 7.51 15.38
N ASP A 412 13.96 6.74 14.56
CA ASP A 412 12.62 7.11 14.09
C ASP A 412 11.67 7.38 15.27
N VAL A 413 10.64 8.19 15.02
CA VAL A 413 9.66 8.58 16.03
C VAL A 413 8.38 7.77 15.87
N ILE A 414 7.99 7.07 16.93
CA ILE A 414 6.72 6.33 17.01
C ILE A 414 5.73 7.11 17.87
N LEU A 415 4.48 7.24 17.44
CA LEU A 415 3.42 7.84 18.26
C LEU A 415 2.30 6.85 18.54
N ASP A 416 1.88 6.78 19.80
CA ASP A 416 0.71 6.04 20.26
C ASP A 416 -0.30 6.98 20.95
N PRO A 417 -1.48 7.23 20.34
CA PRO A 417 -2.48 8.12 20.91
C PRO A 417 -3.27 7.50 22.08
N PHE A 418 -3.07 6.21 22.37
CA PHE A 418 -3.78 5.46 23.40
C PHE A 418 -2.80 4.56 24.18
N ILE A 419 -1.73 5.15 24.69
CA ILE A 419 -0.54 4.41 25.16
C ILE A 419 -0.82 3.43 26.31
N GLY A 420 -1.80 3.72 27.19
CA GLY A 420 -2.22 2.86 28.28
C GLY A 420 -1.06 2.31 29.11
N ALA A 421 -0.88 1.00 29.10
CA ALA A 421 0.17 0.31 29.85
C ALA A 421 1.61 0.58 29.36
N GLY A 422 1.79 1.23 28.20
CA GLY A 422 3.11 1.61 27.70
C GLY A 422 3.76 0.65 26.72
N THR A 423 3.08 -0.40 26.23
CA THR A 423 3.71 -1.44 25.40
C THR A 423 4.46 -0.85 24.20
N THR A 424 3.88 0.15 23.52
CA THR A 424 4.51 0.83 22.38
C THR A 424 5.78 1.58 22.77
N ALA A 425 5.75 2.33 23.87
CA ALA A 425 6.92 3.06 24.37
C ALA A 425 8.06 2.12 24.84
N LEU A 426 7.70 1.00 25.48
CA LEU A 426 8.66 -0.02 25.90
C LEU A 426 9.35 -0.65 24.69
N ALA A 427 8.58 -1.07 23.68
CA ALA A 427 9.11 -1.64 22.43
C ALA A 427 9.99 -0.62 21.67
N ALA A 428 9.54 0.64 21.57
CA ALA A 428 10.32 1.71 20.95
C ALA A 428 11.68 1.90 21.64
N LYS A 429 11.69 2.03 22.97
CA LYS A 429 12.93 2.19 23.75
C LYS A 429 13.85 0.97 23.61
N ARG A 430 13.29 -0.24 23.66
CA ARG A 430 14.01 -1.50 23.47
C ARG A 430 14.73 -1.54 22.13
N LEU A 431 14.05 -1.13 21.07
CA LEU A 431 14.57 -1.17 19.70
C LEU A 431 15.28 0.11 19.27
N GLY A 432 15.53 1.05 20.19
CA GLY A 432 16.27 2.28 19.89
C GLY A 432 15.52 3.30 19.02
N ARG A 433 14.19 3.32 19.09
CA ARG A 433 13.34 4.36 18.50
C ARG A 433 12.95 5.39 19.56
N ASN A 434 12.64 6.60 19.10
CA ASN A 434 11.99 7.60 19.94
C ASN A 434 10.49 7.32 20.01
N TYR A 435 9.83 7.69 21.10
CA TYR A 435 8.38 7.52 21.24
C TYR A 435 7.68 8.77 21.73
N ILE A 436 6.39 8.89 21.42
CA ILE A 436 5.46 9.84 22.03
C ILE A 436 4.21 9.04 22.37
N GLY A 437 3.86 8.98 23.66
CA GLY A 437 2.62 8.33 24.11
C GLY A 437 1.62 9.36 24.59
N ILE A 438 0.33 9.16 24.35
CA ILE A 438 -0.74 9.99 24.90
C ILE A 438 -1.71 9.11 25.69
N ASP A 439 -2.06 9.55 26.89
CA ASP A 439 -3.19 8.99 27.63
C ASP A 439 -3.97 10.11 28.33
N ILE A 440 -5.28 9.92 28.48
CA ILE A 440 -6.12 10.85 29.22
C ILE A 440 -5.99 10.67 30.74
N ASP A 441 -5.63 9.46 31.20
CA ASP A 441 -5.47 9.17 32.62
C ASP A 441 -4.02 9.43 33.07
N PRO A 442 -3.78 10.42 33.97
CA PRO A 442 -2.43 10.76 34.43
C PRO A 442 -1.72 9.60 35.14
N LYS A 443 -2.45 8.58 35.62
CA LYS A 443 -1.86 7.38 36.23
C LYS A 443 -0.93 6.64 35.27
N TYR A 444 -1.28 6.57 33.99
CA TYR A 444 -0.49 5.82 33.01
C TYR A 444 0.87 6.47 32.76
N LYS A 445 0.97 7.80 32.79
CA LYS A 445 2.25 8.50 32.72
C LYS A 445 3.24 7.98 33.77
N LYS A 446 2.79 7.81 35.02
CA LYS A 446 3.64 7.28 36.10
C LYS A 446 3.98 5.80 35.89
N ILE A 447 2.99 4.97 35.54
CA ILE A 447 3.19 3.53 35.29
C ILE A 447 4.22 3.30 34.19
N VAL A 448 4.08 4.00 33.06
CA VAL A 448 4.96 3.84 31.91
C VAL A 448 6.37 4.33 32.24
N ALA A 449 6.50 5.47 32.94
CA ALA A 449 7.80 5.97 33.39
C ALA A 449 8.54 4.95 34.29
N ASP A 450 7.85 4.31 35.23
CA ASP A 450 8.46 3.32 36.11
C ASP A 450 8.88 2.04 35.39
N LYS A 451 8.11 1.60 34.37
CA LYS A 451 8.52 0.46 33.52
C LYS A 451 9.71 0.80 32.65
N LEU A 452 9.74 1.98 32.05
CA LEU A 452 10.83 2.43 31.18
C LEU A 452 12.17 2.45 31.91
N LYS A 453 12.21 2.71 33.23
CA LYS A 453 13.44 2.63 34.04
C LYS A 453 14.08 1.24 34.02
N LYS A 454 13.27 0.18 33.86
CA LYS A 454 13.71 -1.23 33.86
C LYS A 454 14.03 -1.77 32.47
N VAL A 455 13.78 -0.99 31.43
CA VAL A 455 14.03 -1.40 30.04
C VAL A 455 15.46 -1.08 29.65
N ASN A 456 16.20 -2.13 29.29
CA ASN A 456 17.52 -2.00 28.68
C ASN A 456 17.38 -1.57 27.23
N TYR A 457 18.07 -0.49 26.87
CA TYR A 457 18.20 -0.01 25.50
C TYR A 457 18.87 -1.07 24.64
N ARG A 458 18.41 -1.23 23.39
CA ARG A 458 18.84 -2.29 22.48
C ARG A 458 18.71 -3.69 23.10
N SER A 459 17.47 -4.09 23.32
CA SER A 459 17.10 -5.49 23.61
C SER A 459 15.83 -5.89 22.86
N SER A 460 15.55 -7.18 22.68
CA SER A 460 14.27 -7.66 22.11
C SER A 460 13.77 -8.87 22.91
N ASN A 461 12.46 -8.92 23.11
CA ASN A 461 11.78 -10.03 23.77
C ASN A 461 11.22 -11.08 22.78
N GLY A 462 11.08 -10.73 21.49
CA GLY A 462 10.46 -11.58 20.46
C GLY A 462 11.38 -12.04 19.32
N TYR A 463 12.59 -11.49 19.20
CA TYR A 463 13.43 -11.64 18.02
C TYR A 463 14.86 -12.07 18.37
N LYS A 464 15.43 -12.96 17.55
CA LYS A 464 16.84 -13.38 17.61
C LYS A 464 17.57 -12.76 16.42
N TYR A 465 18.82 -12.36 16.62
CA TYR A 465 19.67 -11.83 15.54
C TYR A 465 20.97 -12.62 15.53
N ASN A 466 21.49 -12.93 14.34
CA ASN A 466 22.74 -13.66 14.19
C ASN A 466 23.92 -12.67 14.08
N ASN A 467 25.06 -12.99 14.71
CA ASN A 467 26.25 -12.12 14.72
C ASN A 467 26.90 -11.96 13.32
N ASP A 468 26.57 -12.85 12.38
CA ASP A 468 27.19 -12.93 11.05
C ASP A 468 26.41 -12.19 9.93
N ALA A 469 25.49 -11.28 10.29
CA ALA A 469 24.71 -10.55 9.28
C ALA A 469 25.61 -9.60 8.45
N PRO A 470 25.46 -9.56 7.10
CA PRO A 470 26.30 -8.75 6.21
C PRO A 470 26.29 -7.25 6.58
N GLU A 471 27.35 -6.53 6.22
CA GLU A 471 27.73 -5.22 6.76
C GLU A 471 26.65 -4.12 6.69
N THR A 472 25.69 -4.21 5.77
CA THR A 472 24.54 -3.30 5.69
C THR A 472 23.54 -3.52 6.83
N ALA A 473 23.26 -4.79 7.20
CA ALA A 473 22.45 -5.14 8.36
C ALA A 473 23.21 -4.88 9.67
N SER A 474 24.54 -4.98 9.59
CA SER A 474 25.49 -4.78 10.69
C SER A 474 25.51 -3.33 11.22
N LYS A 475 25.13 -2.31 10.45
CA LYS A 475 25.14 -0.92 10.96
C LYS A 475 24.02 -0.64 11.98
N TYR A 476 22.87 -1.31 11.86
CA TYR A 476 21.65 -1.02 12.63
C TYR A 476 21.46 -1.86 13.90
N LEU A 477 22.29 -2.90 14.11
CA LEU A 477 21.94 -3.99 15.03
C LEU A 477 23.10 -4.51 15.90
N ARG A 478 24.30 -3.92 15.80
CA ARG A 478 25.55 -4.39 16.45
C ARG A 478 25.52 -4.50 17.99
N ASN A 479 24.54 -3.90 18.67
CA ASN A 479 24.57 -3.74 20.13
C ASN A 479 23.34 -4.35 20.87
N LEU A 480 22.59 -5.27 20.26
CA LEU A 480 21.42 -5.92 20.88
C LEU A 480 21.82 -7.16 21.72
N THR A 481 21.39 -7.25 22.98
CA THR A 481 21.53 -8.48 23.81
C THR A 481 20.39 -9.47 23.58
N ILE A 482 20.74 -10.76 23.41
CA ILE A 482 19.84 -11.87 23.01
C ILE A 482 19.21 -12.54 24.23
N SER A 483 17.91 -12.88 24.16
CA SER A 483 17.27 -13.84 25.09
C SER A 483 17.11 -15.23 24.47
N GLU A 484 17.42 -16.29 25.22
CA GLU A 484 17.37 -17.68 24.75
C GLU A 484 15.93 -18.20 24.55
N ASN A 485 15.42 -18.20 23.30
CA ASN A 485 14.59 -19.24 22.64
C ASN A 485 13.93 -18.74 21.33
N GLU A 486 13.66 -19.67 20.38
CA GLU A 486 13.03 -19.51 19.03
C GLU A 486 12.59 -18.08 18.60
N GLY A 487 13.37 -17.40 17.75
CA GLY A 487 13.08 -16.01 17.32
C GLY A 487 13.01 -15.83 15.80
N ILE A 488 12.31 -14.76 15.38
CA ILE A 488 12.23 -14.28 13.98
C ILE A 488 13.45 -13.40 13.68
N TYR A 489 13.94 -13.39 12.44
CA TYR A 489 15.15 -12.67 12.02
C TYR A 489 14.80 -11.57 10.98
N PRO A 490 15.33 -10.33 11.08
CA PRO A 490 15.31 -9.40 9.96
C PRO A 490 16.38 -9.76 8.92
N ILE A 491 16.22 -9.32 7.68
CA ILE A 491 17.23 -9.51 6.64
C ILE A 491 17.39 -8.21 5.84
N ASP A 492 18.63 -7.79 5.63
CA ASP A 492 18.95 -6.86 4.55
C ASP A 492 19.26 -7.66 3.30
N ASN A 493 18.58 -7.32 2.21
CA ASN A 493 18.62 -7.96 0.91
C ASN A 493 20.00 -7.82 0.22
N PRO A 494 20.83 -8.88 0.11
CA PRO A 494 21.91 -8.90 -0.87
C PRO A 494 21.36 -9.61 -2.12
N LYS A 495 21.61 -9.03 -3.30
CA LYS A 495 21.43 -9.75 -4.57
C LYS A 495 22.09 -11.13 -4.46
N LEU A 496 21.30 -12.19 -4.29
CA LEU A 496 21.79 -13.55 -4.28
C LEU A 496 22.06 -13.94 -5.74
N THR A 497 23.32 -13.82 -6.15
CA THR A 497 23.85 -14.50 -7.32
C THR A 497 23.71 -16.00 -7.10
N TYR A 498 22.78 -16.63 -7.82
CA TYR A 498 22.72 -18.08 -7.93
C TYR A 498 23.93 -18.56 -8.73
N GLY A 499 24.82 -19.32 -8.09
CA GLY A 499 25.89 -19.96 -8.84
C GLY A 499 26.98 -20.59 -7.99
N THR A 500 26.77 -21.84 -7.59
CA THR A 500 27.81 -22.87 -7.74
C THR A 500 27.12 -24.21 -7.91
N LYS A 501 27.20 -24.75 -9.13
CA LYS A 501 26.85 -26.14 -9.45
C LYS A 501 27.65 -27.07 -8.55
N GLN A 502 26.99 -27.84 -7.70
CA GLN A 502 27.57 -29.09 -7.20
C GLN A 502 27.05 -30.23 -8.08
N ASN A 503 28.01 -30.96 -8.65
CA ASN A 503 27.81 -32.15 -9.46
C ASN A 503 26.95 -33.18 -8.73
N SER A 504 25.79 -33.53 -9.31
CA SER A 504 25.11 -34.79 -9.03
C SER A 504 24.76 -35.48 -10.35
N LYS A 505 25.25 -36.71 -10.50
CA LYS A 505 25.04 -37.62 -11.64
C LYS A 505 23.55 -37.75 -12.03
N PRO A 506 23.24 -38.02 -13.31
CA PRO A 506 21.86 -38.25 -13.72
C PRO A 506 21.34 -39.55 -13.10
N ILE A 507 20.20 -39.48 -12.41
CA ILE A 507 19.41 -40.65 -12.02
C ILE A 507 18.32 -40.84 -13.09
N ASN A 508 18.21 -42.09 -13.51
CA ASN A 508 17.40 -42.66 -14.59
C ASN A 508 15.90 -42.31 -14.49
N PRO A 509 15.24 -41.78 -15.55
CA PRO A 509 13.81 -41.51 -15.55
C PRO A 509 13.05 -42.79 -15.93
N SER A 510 12.82 -43.66 -14.96
CA SER A 510 11.80 -44.70 -15.06
C SER A 510 11.02 -44.76 -13.75
N LEU A 511 10.15 -43.76 -13.56
CA LEU A 511 8.88 -43.82 -12.84
C LEU A 511 8.34 -42.39 -12.71
N PHE A 512 7.16 -42.18 -13.31
CA PHE A 512 6.33 -40.97 -13.42
C PHE A 512 6.59 -40.06 -14.61
#